data_AF-A0AAE3KP39-F1
#
_entry.id   AF-A0AAE3KP39-F1
#
_cell.length_a   1.000
_cell.length_b   1.000
_cell.length_c   1.000
_cell.angle_alpha   90.00
_cell.angle_beta   90.00
_cell.angle_gamma   90.00
#
_symmetry.space_group_name_H-M   'P 1'
#
loop_
_entity.id
_entity.type
_entity.pdbx_description
1 polymer ?
#
loop_
_entity_poly.entity_id
_entity_poly.type
_entity_poly.pdbx_seq_one_letter_code
_entity_poly.pdbx_strand_id
1 'polypeptide(L)' 'MPTTPIRAKRWIKSGKATPFFKKGVFCVRLNQELSNRNTQPIAVGIDPGSKREGYTVKSPKNWV' A
#
# COMPACT_ATOMS: atom_id res chain seq x y z
N MET A 1 -2.25 0.58 -5.19
CA MET A 1 -2.90 1.83 -5.68
C MET A 1 -2.79 2.91 -4.61
N PRO A 2 -1.87 3.87 -4.76
CA PRO A 2 -1.98 5.14 -4.03
C PRO A 2 -3.34 5.77 -4.36
N THR A 3 -4.05 6.26 -3.35
CA THR A 3 -5.41 6.81 -3.52
C THR A 3 -5.48 8.18 -2.86
N THR A 4 -6.13 9.13 -3.53
CA THR A 4 -6.43 10.45 -2.96
C THR A 4 -7.82 10.48 -2.32
N PRO A 5 -8.08 11.35 -1.34
CA PRO A 5 -9.39 11.46 -0.70
C PRO A 5 -10.54 11.72 -1.69
N ILE A 6 -10.31 12.53 -2.72
CA ILE A 6 -11.29 12.83 -3.77
C ILE A 6 -11.66 11.55 -4.54
N ARG A 7 -10.66 10.73 -4.89
CA ARG A 7 -10.88 9.46 -5.59
C ARG A 7 -11.62 8.45 -4.72
N ALA A 8 -11.26 8.34 -3.44
CA ALA A 8 -11.94 7.48 -2.48
C ALA A 8 -13.44 7.83 -2.34
N LYS A 9 -13.77 9.13 -2.24
CA LYS A 9 -15.17 9.59 -2.21
C LYS A 9 -15.96 9.18 -3.46
N ARG A 10 -15.36 9.32 -4.65
CA ARG A 10 -16.00 8.90 -5.92
C ARG A 10 -16.27 7.40 -5.96
N TRP A 11 -15.36 6.58 -5.42
CA TRP A 11 -15.57 5.14 -5.35
C TRP A 11 -16.71 4.75 -4.41
N ILE A 12 -16.80 5.40 -3.25
CA ILE A 12 -17.91 5.18 -2.33
C ILE A 12 -19.23 5.58 -3.01
N LYS A 13 -19.28 6.77 -3.62
CA LYS A 13 -20.49 7.26 -4.31
C LYS A 13 -20.94 6.36 -5.46
N SER A 14 -20.00 5.70 -6.15
CA SER A 14 -20.28 4.81 -7.28
C SER A 14 -20.43 3.33 -6.89
N GLY A 15 -20.42 3.00 -5.60
CA GLY A 15 -20.55 1.62 -5.10
C GLY A 15 -19.31 0.73 -5.33
N LYS A 16 -18.21 1.29 -5.85
CA LYS A 16 -16.94 0.56 -6.08
C LYS A 16 -16.18 0.27 -4.80
N ALA A 17 -16.48 0.98 -3.71
CA ALA A 17 -15.84 0.78 -2.43
C ALA A 17 -16.79 1.02 -1.25
N THR A 18 -16.55 0.30 -0.16
CA THR A 18 -17.26 0.44 1.12
C THR A 18 -16.34 1.12 2.14
N PRO A 19 -16.76 2.22 2.79
CA PRO A 19 -15.97 2.87 3.84
C PRO A 19 -15.97 2.04 5.13
N PHE A 20 -14.87 2.08 5.88
CA PHE A 20 -14.78 1.48 7.21
C PHE A 20 -13.68 2.15 8.05
N PHE A 21 -13.71 1.95 9.36
CA PHE A 21 -12.63 2.36 10.26
C PHE A 21 -11.84 1.14 10.73
N LYS A 22 -10.52 1.25 10.75
CA LYS A 22 -9.62 0.24 11.33
C LYS A 22 -8.62 0.92 12.25
N LYS A 23 -8.68 0.60 13.54
CA LYS A 23 -7.79 1.17 14.57
C LYS A 23 -7.77 2.71 14.54
N GLY A 24 -8.93 3.34 14.43
CA GLY A 24 -9.08 4.80 14.37
C GLY A 24 -8.73 5.45 13.02
N VAL A 25 -8.28 4.68 12.04
CA VAL A 25 -7.95 5.19 10.70
C VAL A 25 -9.12 4.95 9.73
N PHE A 26 -9.54 5.99 9.01
CA PHE A 26 -10.52 5.86 7.94
C PHE A 26 -9.92 5.12 6.75
N CYS A 27 -10.61 4.09 6.27
CA CYS A 27 -10.19 3.24 5.17
C CYS A 27 -11.34 3.03 4.18
N VAL A 28 -10.97 2.62 2.97
CA VAL A 28 -11.92 2.17 1.96
C VAL A 28 -11.56 0.75 1.53
N ARG A 29 -12.56 -0.13 1.44
CA ARG A 29 -12.43 -1.50 0.93
C ARG A 29 -13.07 -1.56 -0.45
N LEU A 30 -12.34 -2.00 -1.46
CA LEU A 30 -12.91 -2.19 -2.80
C LEU A 30 -13.91 -3.34 -2.80
N ASN A 31 -15.00 -3.17 -3.53
CA ASN A 31 -16.04 -4.20 -3.73
C ASN A 31 -15.78 -5.02 -5.01
N GLN A 32 -14.71 -4.69 -5.74
CA GLN A 32 -14.33 -5.30 -7.01
C GLN A 32 -12.86 -5.68 -6.97
N GLU A 33 -12.44 -6.52 -7.92
CA GLU A 33 -11.05 -6.89 -8.08
C GLU A 33 -10.17 -5.65 -8.36
N LEU A 34 -8.96 -5.68 -7.80
CA LEU A 34 -7.95 -4.64 -7.97
C LEU A 34 -7.61 -4.51 -9.45
N SER A 35 -7.55 -3.27 -9.95
CA SER A 35 -7.21 -3.01 -11.35
C SER A 35 -5.81 -3.46 -11.73
N ASN A 36 -4.92 -3.64 -10.75
CA ASN A 36 -3.58 -4.15 -10.96
C ASN A 36 -3.02 -4.74 -9.66
N ARG A 37 -2.21 -5.80 -9.78
CA ARG A 37 -1.43 -6.44 -8.70
C ARG A 37 0.05 -6.08 -8.75
N ASN A 38 0.41 -4.95 -9.38
CA ASN A 38 1.78 -4.45 -9.44
C ASN A 38 2.47 -4.53 -8.07
N THR A 39 3.50 -5.36 -8.01
CA THR A 39 4.46 -5.40 -6.92
C THR A 39 5.68 -4.57 -7.31
N GLN A 40 6.33 -3.96 -6.33
CA GLN A 40 7.62 -3.31 -6.53
C GLN A 40 8.70 -4.27 -6.04
N PRO A 41 9.72 -4.59 -6.85
CA PRO A 41 10.85 -5.35 -6.36
C PRO A 41 11.57 -4.52 -5.30
N ILE A 42 11.80 -5.14 -4.15
CA ILE A 42 12.51 -4.54 -3.01
C ILE A 42 13.76 -5.38 -2.78
N ALA A 43 14.90 -4.70 -2.63
CA ALA A 43 16.13 -5.38 -2.23
C ALA A 43 16.18 -5.46 -0.70
N VAL A 44 16.50 -6.65 -0.19
CA VAL A 44 16.79 -6.89 1.22
C VAL A 44 18.24 -7.33 1.32
N GLY A 45 19.06 -6.54 2.01
CA GLY A 45 20.43 -6.90 2.34
C GLY A 45 20.49 -7.49 3.75
N ILE A 46 21.13 -8.64 3.89
CA ILE A 46 21.48 -9.23 5.19
C ILE A 46 22.99 -9.04 5.34
N ASP A 47 23.42 -8.32 6.38
CA ASP A 47 24.84 -8.19 6.71
C ASP A 47 25.28 -9.37 7.57
N PRO A 48 26.10 -10.31 7.05
CA PRO A 48 26.54 -11.48 7.80
C PRO A 48 27.57 -11.16 8.89
N GLY A 49 28.15 -9.96 8.91
CA GLY A 49 29.16 -9.55 9.90
C GLY A 49 28.59 -9.01 11.21
N SER A 50 27.30 -8.64 11.23
CA SER A 50 26.63 -8.08 12.39
C SER A 50 26.06 -9.18 13.29
N LYS A 51 26.41 -9.19 14.58
CA LYS A 51 25.78 -10.06 15.61
C LYS A 51 24.32 -9.65 15.95
N ARG A 52 23.73 -8.74 15.17
CA ARG A 52 22.35 -8.25 15.33
C ARG A 52 21.58 -8.47 14.04
N GLU A 53 20.35 -8.95 14.16
CA GLU A 53 19.41 -9.13 13.05
C GLU A 53 18.85 -7.77 12.61
N GLY A 54 19.66 -7.01 11.87
CA GLY A 54 19.26 -5.75 11.25
C GLY A 54 18.93 -5.95 9.78
N TYR A 55 17.65 -5.86 9.42
CA TYR A 55 17.23 -5.90 8.01
C TYR A 55 17.13 -4.48 7.45
N THR A 56 17.89 -4.20 6.39
CA THR A 56 17.74 -2.95 5.63
C THR A 56 16.87 -3.19 4.40
N VAL A 57 15.76 -2.47 4.32
CA VAL A 57 14.78 -2.58 3.24
C VAL A 57 14.85 -1.30 2.40
N LYS A 58 15.20 -1.41 1.12
CA LYS A 58 15.26 -0.26 0.20
C LYS A 58 14.33 -0.45 -0.99
N SER A 59 13.39 0.48 -1.13
CA SER A 59 12.58 0.61 -2.34
C SER A 59 13.27 1.54 -3.35
N PRO A 60 13.17 1.26 -4.67
CA PRO A 60 13.50 2.24 -5.69
C PRO A 60 12.66 3.51 -5.53
N LYS A 61 13.27 4.67 -5.78
CA LYS A 61 12.60 5.97 -5.74
C LYS A 61 11.78 6.12 -7.03
N ASN A 62 10.50 5.75 -7.00
CA ASN A 62 9.60 5.98 -8.12
C ASN A 62 9.11 7.43 -8.11
N TRP A 63 9.54 8.20 -9.10
CA TRP A 63 8.87 9.45 -9.53
C TRP A 63 7.84 9.07 -10.58
N VAL A 64 6.64 8.65 -10.16
CA VAL A 64 5.46 8.55 -11.02
C VAL A 64 4.26 9.03 -10.24
#